data_AF-A0A0G1TYI7-F1
#
_entry.id   AF-A0A0G1TYI7-F1
#
_cell.length_a   1.000
_cell.length_b   1.000
_cell.length_c   1.000
_cell.angle_alpha   90.00
_cell.angle_beta   90.00
_cell.angle_gamma   90.00
#
_symmetry.space_group_name_H-M   'P 1'
#
loop_
_entity.id
_entity.type
_entity.pdbx_description
1 polymer ?
#
loop_
_entity_poly.entity_id
_entity_poly.type
_entity_poly.pdbx_seq_one_letter_code
_entity_poly.pdbx_strand_id
1 'polypeptide(L)'
;MKLSDRVGTQEIQARPDDRFIVVPGIFSFHSPLRELGNLKIYLDTPREIRVARRMIRDVAKGRNDIDTLAWSITVENNHQKYIEPMKEFADLVIPFSYNPVEFLV
;
A
#
# COMPACT_ATOMS: atom_id res chain seq x y z
N MET A 1 -22.00 -6.62 -7.82
CA MET A 1 -20.65 -6.29 -7.29
C MET A 1 -20.86 -5.42 -6.07
N LYS A 2 -20.62 -5.92 -4.84
CA LYS A 2 -20.72 -5.06 -3.64
C LYS A 2 -19.70 -3.93 -3.82
N LEU A 3 -20.17 -2.69 -3.92
CA LEU A 3 -19.32 -1.52 -3.71
C LEU A 3 -18.67 -1.73 -2.34
N SER A 4 -17.34 -1.79 -2.30
CA SER A 4 -16.66 -1.85 -1.01
C SER A 4 -16.96 -0.56 -0.26
N ASP A 5 -17.05 -0.61 1.08
CA ASP A 5 -17.18 0.56 1.97
C ASP A 5 -16.00 1.56 1.87
N ARG A 6 -15.10 1.36 0.90
CA ARG A 6 -13.92 2.17 0.57
C ARG A 6 -14.17 3.19 -0.55
N VAL A 7 -15.41 3.34 -0.99
CA VAL A 7 -15.77 4.34 -2.00
C VAL A 7 -16.31 5.57 -1.28
N GLY A 8 -15.59 6.68 -1.37
CA GLY A 8 -15.95 7.94 -0.75
C GLY A 8 -14.78 8.91 -0.71
N THR A 9 -15.06 10.15 -0.36
CA THR A 9 -14.05 11.19 -0.11
C THR A 9 -13.99 11.44 1.39
N GLN A 10 -12.77 11.45 1.94
CA GLN A 10 -12.52 11.92 3.30
C GLN A 10 -11.67 13.18 3.19
N GLU A 11 -12.20 14.30 3.69
CA GLU A 11 -11.42 15.52 3.84
C GLU A 11 -10.74 15.50 5.22
N ILE A 12 -9.44 15.76 5.22
CA ILE A 12 -8.62 15.84 6.43
C ILE A 12 -8.07 17.26 6.47
N GLN A 13 -8.42 18.00 7.51
CA GLN A 13 -7.86 19.33 7.74
C GLN A 13 -6.56 19.19 8.54
N ALA A 14 -5.44 19.56 7.92
CA ALA A 14 -4.18 19.68 8.64
C ALA A 14 -4.28 20.82 9.67
N ARG A 15 -3.72 20.61 10.85
CA ARG A 15 -3.63 21.65 11.87
C ARG A 15 -2.54 22.64 11.47
N PRO A 16 -2.64 23.91 11.90
CA PRO A 16 -1.62 24.93 11.62
C PRO A 16 -0.20 24.51 12.05
N ASP A 17 -0.11 23.67 13.08
CA ASP A 17 1.15 23.25 13.72
C ASP A 17 1.72 21.96 13.11
N ASP A 18 1.00 21.32 12.17
CA ASP A 18 1.45 20.08 11.54
C ASP A 18 2.63 20.37 10.61
N ARG A 19 3.83 19.94 11.02
CA ARG A 19 5.07 20.15 10.25
C ARG A 19 5.22 19.22 9.05
N PHE A 20 4.51 18.09 9.06
CA PHE A 20 4.59 17.06 8.04
C PHE A 20 3.21 16.47 7.77
N ILE A 21 2.91 16.26 6.49
CA ILE A 21 1.73 15.51 6.05
C ILE A 21 2.25 14.25 5.37
N VAL A 22 1.75 13.09 5.81
CA VAL A 22 2.10 11.80 5.21
C VAL A 22 0.90 11.30 4.43
N VAL A 23 1.10 11.02 3.14
CA VAL A 23 0.05 10.50 2.26
C VAL A 23 0.35 9.03 1.92
N PRO A 24 -0.11 8.08 2.75
CA PRO A 24 0.11 6.66 2.49
C PRO A 24 -0.80 6.17 1.36
N GLY A 25 -0.27 5.26 0.53
CA GLY A 25 -1.07 4.64 -0.52
C GLY A 25 -0.22 4.00 -1.61
N ILE A 26 -0.75 2.95 -2.23
CA ILE A 26 -0.08 2.27 -3.35
C ILE A 26 -0.08 3.14 -4.63
N PHE A 27 -0.94 4.15 -4.71
CA PHE A 27 -1.05 5.06 -5.85
C PHE A 27 -0.50 6.46 -5.56
N SER A 28 0.14 6.70 -4.41
CA SER A 28 0.59 8.06 -4.02
C SER A 28 1.59 8.67 -5.00
N PHE A 29 2.23 7.85 -5.82
CA PHE A 29 3.24 8.25 -6.80
C PHE A 29 2.66 8.51 -8.19
N HIS A 30 1.34 8.43 -8.35
CA HIS A 30 0.67 8.83 -9.58
C HIS A 30 0.40 10.34 -9.57
N SER A 31 0.44 10.96 -10.76
CA SER A 31 0.05 12.36 -10.93
C SER A 31 -1.46 12.51 -10.65
N PRO A 32 -1.92 13.60 -10.02
CA PRO A 32 -1.15 14.80 -9.65
C PRO A 32 -0.43 14.72 -8.30
N LEU A 33 -0.71 13.70 -7.49
CA LEU A 33 -0.23 13.63 -6.10
C LEU A 33 1.30 13.58 -6.00
N ARG A 34 1.96 12.90 -6.94
CA ARG A 34 3.42 12.86 -7.04
C ARG A 34 4.06 14.25 -7.07
N GLU A 35 3.45 15.19 -7.78
CA GLU A 35 4.00 16.54 -7.99
C GLU A 35 3.90 17.42 -6.74
N LEU A 36 2.99 17.06 -5.82
CA LEU A 36 2.81 17.76 -4.55
C LEU A 36 3.79 17.30 -3.46
N GLY A 37 4.41 16.13 -3.63
CA GLY A 37 5.25 15.50 -2.61
C GLY A 37 6.68 16.08 -2.55
N ASN A 38 7.06 16.66 -1.41
CA ASN A 38 8.44 17.12 -1.16
C ASN A 38 9.42 15.96 -0.92
N LEU A 39 8.94 14.85 -0.35
CA LEU A 39 9.71 13.62 -0.11
C LEU A 39 8.85 12.41 -0.46
N LYS A 40 9.37 11.55 -1.33
CA LYS A 40 8.69 10.38 -1.89
C LYS A 40 9.44 9.13 -1.46
N ILE A 41 8.81 8.34 -0.58
CA ILE A 41 9.40 7.12 -0.02
C ILE A 41 8.68 5.90 -0.58
N TYR A 42 9.42 4.98 -1.20
CA TYR A 42 8.91 3.71 -1.66
C TYR A 42 9.37 2.58 -0.74
N LEU A 43 8.43 1.75 -0.28
CA LEU A 43 8.73 0.57 0.54
C LEU A 43 8.82 -0.67 -0.34
N ASP A 44 10.04 -1.13 -0.59
CA ASP A 44 10.29 -2.27 -1.46
C ASP A 44 10.22 -3.58 -0.68
N THR A 45 9.07 -4.26 -0.80
CA THR A 45 8.78 -5.49 -0.08
C THR A 45 8.60 -6.67 -1.04
N PRO A 46 9.30 -7.81 -0.81
CA PRO A 46 9.17 -9.00 -1.64
C PRO A 46 7.71 -9.46 -1.77
N ARG A 47 7.40 -10.02 -2.95
CA ARG A 47 6.06 -10.50 -3.29
C ARG A 47 5.51 -11.47 -2.25
N GLU A 48 6.33 -12.41 -1.81
CA GLU A 48 5.98 -13.48 -0.87
C GLU A 48 5.48 -12.90 0.45
N ILE A 49 6.19 -11.88 0.96
CA ILE A 49 5.83 -11.18 2.19
C ILE A 49 4.53 -10.38 2.02
N ARG A 50 4.36 -9.68 0.88
CA ARG A 50 3.12 -8.92 0.61
C ARG A 50 1.91 -9.84 0.48
N VAL A 51 2.06 -10.97 -0.21
CA VAL A 51 1.01 -11.98 -0.37
C VAL A 51 0.67 -12.64 0.97
N ALA A 52 1.67 -13.03 1.76
CA ALA A 52 1.46 -13.63 3.08
C ALA A 52 0.72 -12.68 4.04
N ARG A 53 1.13 -11.39 4.10
CA ARG A 53 0.42 -10.37 4.91
C ARG A 53 -1.02 -10.18 4.45
N ARG A 54 -1.26 -10.18 3.13
CA ARG A 54 -2.60 -10.07 2.56
C ARG A 54 -3.47 -11.28 2.91
N MET A 55 -2.92 -12.49 2.79
CA MET A 55 -3.56 -13.75 3.18
C MET A 55 -4.07 -13.67 4.62
N ILE A 56 -3.17 -13.40 5.57
CA ILE A 56 -3.48 -13.31 6.99
C ILE A 56 -4.60 -12.29 7.24
N ARG A 57 -4.48 -11.08 6.66
CA ARG A 57 -5.46 -10.01 6.83
C ARG A 57 -6.83 -10.37 6.25
N ASP A 58 -6.88 -10.96 5.07
CA ASP A 58 -8.13 -11.22 4.35
C ASP A 58 -8.87 -12.43 4.96
N VAL A 59 -8.15 -13.46 5.39
CA VAL A 59 -8.69 -14.59 6.17
C VAL A 59 -9.22 -14.10 7.52
N ALA A 60 -8.50 -13.23 8.23
CA ALA A 60 -8.98 -12.61 9.47
C ALA A 60 -10.25 -11.76 9.28
N LYS A 61 -10.54 -11.32 8.05
CA LYS A 61 -11.78 -10.63 7.67
C LYS A 61 -12.89 -11.57 7.20
N GLY A 62 -12.70 -12.89 7.35
CA GLY A 62 -13.68 -13.93 6.99
C GLY A 62 -13.71 -14.27 5.50
N ARG A 63 -12.68 -13.92 4.71
CA ARG A 63 -12.58 -14.32 3.31
C ARG A 63 -12.04 -15.75 3.18
N ASN A 64 -12.51 -16.46 2.16
CA ASN A 64 -11.97 -17.78 1.81
C ASN A 64 -10.52 -17.66 1.34
N ASP A 65 -9.70 -18.63 1.73
CA ASP A 65 -8.26 -18.73 1.45
C ASP A 65 -7.96 -18.93 -0.04
N ILE A 66 -8.66 -19.86 -0.71
CA ILE A 66 -8.52 -20.15 -2.14
C ILE A 66 -8.87 -18.91 -2.97
N ASP A 67 -9.99 -18.27 -2.66
CA ASP A 67 -10.42 -17.04 -3.35
C ASP A 67 -9.42 -15.90 -3.15
N THR A 68 -8.90 -15.76 -1.91
CA THR A 68 -7.88 -14.75 -1.60
C THR A 68 -6.58 -15.03 -2.37
N LEU A 69 -6.23 -16.30 -2.59
CA LEU A 69 -5.03 -16.70 -3.31
C LEU A 69 -5.17 -16.40 -4.80
N ALA A 70 -6.27 -16.85 -5.40
CA ALA A 70 -6.59 -16.57 -6.80
C ALA A 70 -6.60 -15.06 -7.06
N TRP A 71 -7.21 -14.27 -6.18
CA TRP A 71 -7.23 -12.82 -6.28
C TRP A 71 -5.83 -12.19 -6.15
N SER A 72 -4.96 -12.75 -5.31
CA SER A 72 -3.59 -12.25 -5.12
C SER A 72 -2.74 -12.35 -6.38
N ILE A 73 -3.02 -13.31 -7.28
CA ILE A 73 -2.36 -13.42 -8.58
C ILE A 73 -2.70 -12.20 -9.45
N THR A 74 -3.99 -11.88 -9.56
CA THR A 74 -4.46 -10.71 -10.32
C THR A 74 -3.91 -9.41 -9.75
N VAL A 75 -3.88 -9.28 -8.41
CA VAL A 75 -3.31 -8.12 -7.73
C VAL A 75 -1.82 -7.98 -8.02
N GLU A 76 -1.07 -9.08 -8.07
CA GLU A 76 0.36 -9.03 -8.40
C GLU A 76 0.59 -8.57 -9.85
N ASN A 77 -0.19 -9.07 -10.81
CA ASN A 77 -0.07 -8.61 -12.20
C ASN A 77 -0.29 -7.10 -12.32
N ASN A 78 -1.28 -6.57 -11.60
CA ASN A 78 -1.52 -5.13 -11.54
C ASN A 78 -0.41 -4.38 -10.78
N HIS A 79 0.17 -4.97 -9.74
CA HIS A 79 1.30 -4.40 -9.03
C HIS A 79 2.49 -4.21 -9.97
N GLN A 80 2.89 -5.27 -10.68
CA GLN A 80 4.00 -5.25 -11.64
C GLN A 80 3.77 -4.22 -12.75
N LYS A 81 2.51 -4.05 -13.19
CA LYS A 81 2.17 -3.12 -14.27
C LYS A 81 2.07 -1.65 -13.84
N TYR A 82 1.56 -1.38 -12.64
CA TYR A 82 1.13 -0.02 -12.26
C TYR A 82 1.80 0.55 -11.00
N ILE A 83 2.39 -0.31 -10.16
CA ILE A 83 2.93 0.09 -8.84
C ILE A 83 4.45 -0.09 -8.79
N GLU A 84 4.99 -1.22 -9.26
CA GLU A 84 6.43 -1.48 -9.30
C GLU A 84 7.19 -0.41 -10.10
N PRO A 85 6.77 0.00 -11.31
CA PRO A 85 7.50 1.02 -12.08
C PRO A 85 7.58 2.36 -11.35
N MET A 86 6.59 2.68 -10.49
CA MET A 86 6.56 3.95 -9.78
C MET A 86 7.73 4.12 -8.82
N LYS A 87 8.42 3.03 -8.44
CA LYS A 87 9.66 3.06 -7.66
C LYS A 87 10.72 4.00 -8.25
N GLU A 88 10.75 4.18 -9.56
CA GLU A 88 11.67 5.10 -10.24
C GLU A 88 11.50 6.57 -9.83
N PHE A 89 10.31 6.95 -9.35
CA PHE A 89 10.00 8.31 -8.90
C PHE A 89 10.29 8.53 -7.39
N ALA A 90 10.81 7.52 -6.69
CA ALA A 90 11.13 7.62 -5.27
C ALA A 90 12.42 8.41 -5.06
N ASP A 91 12.42 9.31 -4.08
CA ASP A 91 13.67 9.92 -3.60
C ASP A 91 14.42 8.93 -2.70
N LEU A 92 13.68 8.07 -1.99
CA LEU A 92 14.21 7.02 -1.12
C LEU A 92 13.45 5.71 -1.32
N VAL A 93 14.18 4.63 -1.57
CA VAL A 93 13.65 3.27 -1.54
C VAL A 93 14.14 2.59 -0.26
N ILE A 94 13.20 2.20 0.60
CA ILE A 94 13.51 1.43 1.81
C ILE A 94 13.31 -0.04 1.47
N PRO A 95 14.38 -0.85 1.40
CA PRO A 95 14.23 -2.28 1.20
C PRO A 95 13.59 -2.91 2.43
N PHE A 96 12.88 -4.01 2.22
CA PHE A 96 12.40 -4.82 3.32
C PHE A 96 13.57 -5.30 4.17
N SER A 97 13.65 -4.76 5.38
CA SER A 97 14.42 -5.37 6.46
C SER A 97 13.49 -6.25 7.27
N TYR A 98 13.98 -7.42 7.67
CA TYR A 98 13.30 -8.23 8.67
C TYR A 98 13.41 -7.51 10.01
N ASN A 99 12.55 -6.52 10.24
CA ASN A 99 12.42 -5.88 11.53
C ASN A 99 11.45 -6.76 12.34
N PRO A 100 11.91 -7.45 13.40
CA PRO A 100 11.03 -8.17 14.32
C PRO A 100 10.30 -7.13 15.18
N VAL A 101 9.50 -6.27 14.55
CA VAL A 101 8.48 -5.53 15.27
C VAL A 101 7.47 -6.58 15.65
N GLU A 102 7.56 -7.03 16.89
CA GLU A 102 6.59 -7.88 17.56
C GLU A 102 5.19 -7.45 17.11
N PHE A 103 4.47 -8.41 16.53
CA PHE A 103 3.03 -8.27 16.39
C PHE A 103 2.48 -8.21 17.82
N LEU A 104 2.38 -7.00 18.37
CA LEU A 104 1.50 -6.76 19.51
C LEU A 104 0.10 -7.04 19.00
N VAL A 105 -0.34 -8.27 19.28
CA VAL A 105 -1.73 -8.73 19.20
C VAL A 105 -2.54 -7.94 20.22
#